data_AF-A0A9P4JIT7-F1
#
_entry.id   AF-A0A9P4JIT7-F1
#
_cell.length_a   1.000
_cell.length_b   1.000
_cell.length_c   1.000
_cell.angle_alpha   90.00
_cell.angle_beta   90.00
_cell.angle_gamma   90.00
#
_symmetry.space_group_name_H-M   'P 1'
#
loop_
_entity.id
_entity.type
_entity.pdbx_description
1 polymer ?
#
loop_
_entity_poly.entity_id
_entity_poly.type
_entity_poly.pdbx_seq_one_letter_code
_entity_poly.pdbx_strand_id
1 'polypeptide(L)'
;RTLESSTFPVLRQNCIQFMAYSPLVDGFLTSHLILSPPFSLIETSFEKSFHNPKFGLFYRYWYDKPPMHAAVGELKAMSESYDVGMVDMRMRRLIHHSEL
;
A
#
# COMPACT_ATOMS: atom_id res chain seq x y z
N ARG A 1 -8.62 -2.00 12.95
CA ARG A 1 -9.56 -0.84 13.01
C ARG A 1 -9.33 0.02 14.28
N THR A 2 -8.16 -0.08 14.92
CA THR A 2 -7.95 0.43 16.29
C THR A 2 -7.10 1.71 16.35
N LEU A 3 -6.11 1.88 15.46
CA LEU A 3 -5.19 3.01 15.54
C LEU A 3 -5.87 4.38 15.36
N GLU A 4 -6.75 4.51 14.36
CA GLU A 4 -7.43 5.77 14.04
C GLU A 4 -8.34 6.25 15.17
N SER A 5 -9.10 5.35 15.80
CA SER A 5 -10.09 5.72 16.81
C SER A 5 -9.54 5.85 18.23
N SER A 6 -8.41 5.22 18.55
CA SER A 6 -7.86 5.23 19.93
C SER A 6 -6.45 5.80 20.01
N THR A 7 -5.53 5.41 19.12
CA THR A 7 -4.12 5.79 19.23
C THR A 7 -3.87 7.20 18.73
N PHE A 8 -4.37 7.58 17.55
CA PHE A 8 -4.11 8.92 16.99
C PHE A 8 -4.60 10.07 17.89
N PRO A 9 -5.80 10.01 18.52
CA PRO A 9 -6.22 11.05 19.46
C PRO A 9 -5.27 11.21 20.64
N VAL A 10 -4.80 10.09 21.23
CA VAL A 10 -3.87 10.11 22.37
C VAL A 10 -2.51 10.69 21.96
N LEU A 11 -1.99 10.32 20.80
CA LEU A 11 -0.72 10.87 20.29
C LEU A 11 -0.84 12.38 20.06
N ARG A 12 -1.95 12.85 19.47
CA ARG A 12 -2.21 14.28 19.26
C ARG A 12 -2.31 15.07 20.56
N GLN A 13 -3.05 14.55 21.55
CA GLN A 13 -3.17 15.19 22.87
C GLN A 13 -1.81 15.39 23.56
N ASN A 14 -0.84 14.53 23.28
CA ASN A 14 0.50 14.58 23.86
C ASN A 14 1.55 15.20 22.91
N CYS A 15 1.13 15.82 21.80
CA CYS A 15 2.02 16.40 20.79
C CYS A 15 3.05 15.41 20.22
N ILE A 16 2.70 14.12 20.13
CA ILE A 16 3.56 13.08 19.57
C ILE A 16 3.23 12.88 18.09
N GLN A 17 4.25 12.94 17.25
CA GLN A 17 4.12 12.69 15.81
C GLN A 17 4.06 11.18 15.52
N PHE A 18 3.11 10.77 14.68
CA PHE A 18 3.01 9.39 14.22
C PHE A 18 3.75 9.21 12.88
N MET A 19 4.76 8.32 12.87
CA MET A 19 5.45 7.91 11.64
C MET A 19 4.87 6.58 11.17
N ALA A 20 4.09 6.61 10.08
CA ALA A 20 3.49 5.42 9.54
C ALA A 20 4.54 4.49 8.90
N TYR A 21 4.51 3.23 9.28
CA TYR A 21 5.36 2.19 8.69
C TYR A 21 4.72 1.60 7.43
N SER A 22 5.55 1.27 6.43
CA SER A 22 5.16 0.66 5.14
C SER A 22 3.91 1.31 4.51
N PRO A 23 3.96 2.61 4.17
CA PRO A 23 2.78 3.35 3.70
C PRO A 23 2.21 2.80 2.39
N LEU A 24 3.06 2.17 1.58
CA LEU A 24 2.72 1.54 0.30
C LEU A 24 2.46 0.03 0.40
N VAL A 25 2.44 -0.53 1.60
CA VAL A 25 2.20 -1.96 1.85
C VAL A 25 3.21 -2.81 1.05
N ASP A 26 4.49 -2.53 1.30
CA ASP A 26 5.63 -3.22 0.67
C ASP A 26 5.62 -3.19 -0.87
N GLY A 27 5.01 -2.13 -1.43
CA GLY A 27 4.90 -1.91 -2.86
C GLY A 27 3.59 -2.39 -3.47
N PHE A 28 2.69 -3.03 -2.71
CA PHE A 28 1.41 -3.52 -3.24
C PHE A 28 0.57 -2.39 -3.85
N LEU A 29 0.51 -1.24 -3.19
CA LEU A 29 -0.29 -0.09 -3.63
C LEU A 29 0.31 0.67 -4.82
N THR A 30 1.47 0.26 -5.33
CA THR A 30 2.02 0.76 -6.60
C THR A 30 1.33 0.12 -7.82
N SER A 31 0.46 -0.87 -7.60
CA SER A 31 -0.25 -1.66 -8.61
C SER A 31 0.61 -2.61 -9.46
N HIS A 32 1.93 -2.63 -9.26
CA HIS A 32 2.88 -3.44 -10.04
C HIS A 32 2.58 -4.94 -10.03
N LEU A 33 2.22 -5.50 -8.86
CA LEU A 33 1.89 -6.92 -8.73
C LEU A 33 0.77 -7.36 -9.71
N ILE A 34 -0.16 -6.46 -10.01
CA ILE A 34 -1.43 -6.78 -10.65
C ILE A 34 -1.45 -6.32 -12.10
N LEU A 35 -0.93 -5.12 -12.38
CA LEU A 35 -1.09 -4.44 -13.65
C LEU A 35 0.16 -4.48 -14.53
N SER A 36 1.31 -4.79 -13.93
CA SER A 36 2.57 -4.78 -14.65
C SER A 36 2.94 -6.18 -15.13
N PRO A 37 3.69 -6.29 -16.24
CA PRO A 37 4.11 -7.58 -16.77
C PRO A 37 5.07 -8.29 -15.79
N PRO A 38 5.17 -9.63 -15.82
CA PRO A 38 5.94 -10.40 -14.84
C PRO A 38 7.41 -9.98 -14.69
N PHE A 39 8.05 -9.53 -15.77
CA PHE A 39 9.46 -9.09 -15.74
C PHE A 39 9.68 -7.84 -14.88
N SER A 40 8.65 -7.00 -14.70
CA SER A 40 8.72 -5.81 -13.87
C SER A 40 8.71 -6.11 -12.36
N LEU A 41 8.50 -7.38 -11.99
CA LEU A 41 8.50 -7.84 -10.60
C LEU A 41 9.88 -8.33 -10.16
N ILE A 42 10.86 -8.41 -11.06
CA ILE A 42 12.25 -8.75 -10.73
C ILE A 42 12.77 -7.73 -9.71
N GLU A 43 13.49 -8.20 -8.69
CA GLU A 43 14.02 -7.40 -7.57
C GLU A 43 12.96 -6.68 -6.70
N THR A 44 11.67 -6.93 -6.92
CA THR A 44 10.61 -6.41 -6.04
C THR A 44 10.33 -7.34 -4.87
N SER A 45 9.64 -6.83 -3.86
CA SER A 45 9.10 -7.62 -2.74
C SER A 45 8.20 -8.78 -3.19
N PHE A 46 7.69 -8.76 -4.42
CA PHE A 46 6.80 -9.77 -4.99
C PHE A 46 7.49 -10.77 -5.93
N GLU A 47 8.81 -10.65 -6.11
CA GLU A 47 9.59 -11.55 -6.95
C GLU A 47 9.53 -12.99 -6.42
N LYS A 48 9.25 -13.94 -7.32
CA LYS A 48 9.38 -15.38 -7.02
C LYS A 48 10.80 -15.83 -7.39
N SER A 49 11.78 -15.52 -6.56
CA SER A 49 13.18 -15.94 -6.77
C SER A 49 13.75 -16.71 -5.59
N PHE A 50 14.78 -17.50 -5.85
CA PHE A 50 15.56 -18.17 -4.80
C PHE A 50 16.25 -17.16 -3.87
N HIS A 51 16.49 -15.94 -4.35
CA HIS A 51 17.05 -14.84 -3.58
C HIS A 51 16.00 -14.11 -2.71
N ASN A 52 14.70 -14.34 -2.96
CA ASN A 52 13.60 -13.85 -2.13
C ASN A 52 12.60 -14.98 -1.75
N PRO A 53 13.06 -16.05 -1.08
CA PRO A 53 12.23 -17.24 -0.88
C PRO A 53 11.15 -17.04 0.19
N LYS A 54 11.33 -16.07 1.09
CA LYS A 54 10.40 -15.80 2.21
C LYS A 54 9.39 -14.71 1.88
N PHE A 55 9.84 -13.54 1.41
CA PHE A 55 8.95 -12.38 1.28
C PHE A 55 8.14 -12.40 -0.01
N GLY A 56 8.74 -12.84 -1.13
CA GLY A 56 8.04 -12.98 -2.42
C GLY A 56 6.78 -13.83 -2.33
N LEU A 57 6.89 -15.03 -1.75
CA LEU A 57 5.76 -15.94 -1.55
C LEU A 57 4.78 -15.41 -0.50
N PHE A 58 5.29 -14.86 0.61
CA PHE A 58 4.45 -14.32 1.69
C PHE A 58 3.57 -13.17 1.21
N TYR A 59 4.13 -12.16 0.53
CA TYR A 59 3.36 -11.01 0.08
C TYR A 59 2.32 -11.40 -0.96
N ARG A 60 2.65 -12.31 -1.89
CA ARG A 60 1.67 -12.81 -2.86
C ARG A 60 0.56 -13.61 -2.18
N TYR A 61 0.87 -14.44 -1.19
CA TYR A 61 -0.14 -15.16 -0.43
C TYR A 61 -1.20 -14.22 0.18
N TRP A 62 -0.80 -13.03 0.64
CA TRP A 62 -1.72 -12.04 1.18
C TRP A 62 -2.43 -11.20 0.12
N TYR A 63 -1.73 -10.82 -0.95
CA TYR A 63 -2.16 -9.75 -1.85
C TYR A 63 -2.55 -10.19 -3.28
N ASP A 64 -2.07 -11.34 -3.75
CA ASP A 64 -2.37 -11.91 -5.08
C ASP A 64 -3.73 -12.64 -5.02
N LYS A 65 -4.81 -11.87 -4.86
CA LYS A 65 -6.18 -12.37 -4.68
C LYS A 65 -7.17 -11.56 -5.53
N PRO A 66 -8.22 -12.19 -6.09
CA PRO A 66 -9.20 -11.49 -6.91
C PRO A 66 -9.83 -10.24 -6.26
N PRO A 67 -10.21 -10.25 -4.96
CA PRO A 67 -10.75 -9.05 -4.31
C PRO A 67 -9.73 -7.90 -4.20
N MET A 68 -8.45 -8.22 -3.99
CA MET A 68 -7.37 -7.24 -3.93
C MET A 68 -7.14 -6.61 -5.32
N HIS A 69 -7.24 -7.43 -6.37
CA HIS A 69 -7.09 -6.97 -7.75
C HIS A 69 -8.21 -6.02 -8.15
N ALA A 70 -9.46 -6.36 -7.80
CA ALA A 70 -10.62 -5.51 -8.03
C ALA A 70 -10.46 -4.14 -7.32
N ALA A 71 -10.09 -4.15 -6.03
CA ALA A 71 -9.88 -2.93 -5.28
C ALA A 71 -8.76 -2.04 -5.85
N VAL A 72 -7.65 -2.63 -6.29
CA VAL A 72 -6.56 -1.87 -6.96
C VAL A 72 -7.02 -1.32 -8.30
N GLY A 73 -7.84 -2.05 -9.05
CA GLY A 73 -8.46 -1.57 -10.28
C GLY A 73 -9.34 -0.33 -10.05
N GLU A 74 -10.20 -0.37 -9.03
CA GLU A 74 -11.04 0.78 -8.65
C GLU A 74 -10.20 1.98 -8.21
N LEU A 75 -9.16 1.74 -7.39
CA LEU A 75 -8.25 2.79 -6.95
C LEU A 75 -7.51 3.44 -8.13
N LYS A 76 -7.09 2.64 -9.11
CA LYS A 76 -6.43 3.15 -10.31
C LYS A 76 -7.38 3.97 -11.18
N ALA A 77 -8.59 3.48 -11.41
CA ALA A 77 -9.59 4.24 -12.18
C ALA A 77 -9.88 5.59 -11.53
N MET A 78 -9.93 5.64 -10.18
CA MET A 78 -10.06 6.88 -9.44
C MET A 78 -8.81 7.77 -9.56
N SER A 79 -7.61 7.20 -9.46
CA SER A 79 -6.38 7.99 -9.57
C SER A 79 -6.26 8.64 -10.95
N GLU A 80 -6.62 7.90 -12.00
CA GLU A 80 -6.64 8.38 -13.40
C GLU A 80 -7.71 9.47 -13.61
N SER A 81 -8.90 9.36 -13.00
CA SER A 81 -9.94 10.38 -13.16
C SER A 81 -9.58 11.74 -12.54
N TYR A 82 -8.67 11.76 -11.57
CA TYR A 82 -8.17 12.97 -10.93
C TYR A 82 -6.79 13.42 -11.43
N ASP A 83 -6.19 12.72 -12.40
CA ASP A 83 -4.82 12.96 -12.87
C ASP A 83 -3.78 12.93 -11.73
N VAL A 84 -3.91 11.93 -10.84
CA VAL A 84 -3.02 11.73 -9.69
C VAL A 84 -2.40 10.34 -9.76
N GLY A 85 -1.11 10.22 -9.45
CA GLY A 85 -0.47 8.91 -9.34
C GLY A 85 -1.02 8.08 -8.19
N MET A 86 -1.05 6.75 -8.34
CA MET A 86 -1.49 5.82 -7.29
C MET A 86 -0.73 6.00 -5.96
N VAL A 87 0.59 6.23 -6.04
CA VAL A 87 1.45 6.50 -4.88
C VAL A 87 1.05 7.82 -4.21
N ASP A 88 0.84 8.87 -4.98
CA ASP A 88 0.45 10.19 -4.46
C ASP A 88 -0.92 10.14 -3.78
N MET A 89 -1.88 9.45 -4.39
CA MET A 89 -3.21 9.26 -3.79
C MET A 89 -3.11 8.55 -2.44
N ARG A 90 -2.25 7.53 -2.32
CA ARG A 90 -2.02 6.83 -1.06
C ARG A 90 -1.34 7.72 -0.02
N MET A 91 -0.32 8.48 -0.40
CA MET A 91 0.38 9.40 0.52
C MET A 91 -0.54 10.52 1.00
N ARG A 92 -1.36 11.10 0.11
CA ARG A 92 -2.39 12.09 0.47
C ARG A 92 -3.37 11.54 1.49
N ARG A 93 -3.87 10.32 1.27
CA ARG A 93 -4.76 9.65 2.22
C ARG A 93 -4.10 9.46 3.60
N LEU A 94 -2.83 9.05 3.62
CA LEU A 94 -2.10 8.85 4.86
C LEU A 94 -1.92 10.15 5.66
N ILE A 95 -1.52 11.23 4.98
CA ILE A 95 -1.37 12.56 5.58
C ILE A 95 -2.72 13.02 6.15
N HIS A 96 -3.78 12.96 5.35
CA HIS A 96 -5.12 13.37 5.78
C HIS A 96 -5.59 12.61 7.02
N HIS A 97 -5.41 11.29 7.08
CA HIS A 97 -5.81 10.50 8.25
C HIS A 97 -4.91 10.69 9.47
N SER A 98 -3.67 11.17 9.30
CA SER A 98 -2.82 11.53 10.45
C SER A 98 -3.32 12.81 11.14
N GLU A 99 -4.02 13.67 10.40
CA GLU A 99 -4.61 14.92 10.90
C GLU A 99 -6.01 14.72 11.54
N LEU A 100 -6.77 13.71 11.11
CA LEU A 100 -8.11 13.35 11.62
C LEU A 100 -8.10 12.70 12.99
#